data_AF-A0A3B0K9G6-F1
#
_entry.id   AF-A0A3B0K9G6-F1
#
_cell.length_a   1.000
_cell.length_b   1.000
_cell.length_c   1.000
_cell.angle_alpha   90.00
_cell.angle_beta   90.00
_cell.angle_gamma   90.00
#
_symmetry.space_group_name_H-M   'P 1'
#
loop_
_entity.id
_entity.type
_entity.pdbx_description
1 polymer ?
#
loop_
_entity_poly.entity_id
_entity_poly.type
_entity_poly.pdbx_seq_one_letter_code
_entity_poly.pdbx_strand_id
1 'polypeptide(L)'
;MRYFLSHVLMAFGYPGLLVTALALFARFAPCDFSGCGPYLLVLFLVMLPMVIVMIFYRTHLMLCIYCSLGILVYSLNLVVDIQMMNHKNQYSEEDYLMASLSIYNEVVHLFLYILTLIGLLDD
;
A
#
# COMPACT_ATOMS: atom_id res chain seq x y z
N MET A 1 16.53 18.62 16.60
CA MET A 1 15.47 18.18 15.68
C MET A 1 15.03 19.34 14.78
N ARG A 2 15.87 19.75 13.81
CA ARG A 2 15.39 20.60 12.70
C ARG A 2 14.92 19.62 11.64
N TYR A 3 13.62 19.34 11.59
CA TYR A 3 13.01 18.69 10.44
C TYR A 3 13.25 19.65 9.27
N PHE A 4 14.29 19.37 8.48
CA PHE A 4 14.49 20.11 7.25
C PHE A 4 13.22 19.91 6.42
N LEU A 5 12.64 21.00 5.93
CA LEU A 5 11.40 20.99 5.14
C LEU A 5 11.48 19.96 3.99
N SER A 6 12.70 19.67 3.51
CA SER A 6 13.00 18.65 2.51
C SER A 6 12.60 17.23 2.90
N HIS A 7 12.75 16.79 4.16
CA HIS A 7 12.39 15.43 4.58
C HIS A 7 10.87 15.27 4.63
N VAL A 8 10.15 16.30 5.11
CA VAL A 8 8.68 16.32 5.12
C VAL A 8 8.11 16.38 3.69
N LEU A 9 8.74 17.18 2.82
CA LEU A 9 8.37 17.25 1.41
C LEU A 9 8.64 15.95 0.65
N MET A 10 9.75 15.26 0.90
CA MET A 10 10.01 13.93 0.33
C MET A 10 9.02 12.89 0.87
N ALA A 11 8.78 12.92 2.17
CA ALA A 11 7.84 12.03 2.85
C ALA A 11 6.39 12.18 2.35
N PHE A 12 5.97 13.37 1.91
CA PHE A 12 4.64 13.57 1.33
C PHE A 12 4.62 13.40 -0.19
N GLY A 13 5.66 13.90 -0.87
CA GLY A 13 5.77 13.91 -2.32
C GLY A 13 5.91 12.52 -2.94
N TYR A 14 6.77 11.66 -2.39
CA TYR A 14 6.99 10.31 -2.92
C TYR A 14 5.74 9.41 -2.86
N PRO A 15 5.11 9.21 -1.68
CA PRO A 15 3.92 8.36 -1.60
C PRO A 15 2.74 8.95 -2.36
N GLY A 16 2.56 10.28 -2.37
CA GLY A 16 1.52 10.94 -3.15
C GLY A 16 1.69 10.70 -4.66
N LEU A 17 2.91 10.84 -5.18
CA LEU A 17 3.22 10.58 -6.59
C LEU A 17 3.00 9.10 -6.94
N LEU A 18 3.47 8.18 -6.08
CA LEU A 18 3.36 6.74 -6.32
C LEU A 18 1.90 6.27 -6.32
N VAL A 19 1.09 6.71 -5.35
CA VAL A 19 -0.35 6.39 -5.30
C VAL A 19 -1.07 6.94 -6.52
N THR A 20 -0.76 8.16 -6.94
CA THR A 20 -1.36 8.77 -8.14
C THR A 20 -0.98 7.99 -9.41
N ALA A 21 0.28 7.59 -9.54
CA ALA A 21 0.76 6.79 -10.66
C ALA A 21 0.12 5.40 -10.70
N LEU A 22 0.00 4.73 -9.55
CA LEU A 22 -0.67 3.42 -9.43
C LEU A 22 -2.17 3.52 -9.72
N ALA A 23 -2.85 4.56 -9.25
CA ALA A 23 -4.27 4.76 -9.51
C ALA A 23 -4.54 5.04 -11.01
N LEU A 24 -3.69 5.84 -11.66
CA LEU A 24 -3.73 6.05 -13.11
C LEU A 24 -3.46 4.75 -13.84
N PHE A 25 -2.41 4.01 -13.45
CA PHE A 25 -2.08 2.72 -14.03
C PHE A 25 -3.24 1.73 -13.90
N ALA A 26 -3.84 1.57 -12.73
CA ALA A 26 -4.98 0.68 -12.51
C ALA A 26 -6.18 1.01 -13.39
N ARG A 27 -6.43 2.30 -13.64
CA ARG A 27 -7.54 2.77 -14.49
C ARG A 27 -7.30 2.56 -15.98
N PHE A 28 -6.05 2.65 -16.43
CA PHE A 28 -5.69 2.53 -17.85
C PHE A 28 -5.10 1.16 -18.22
N ALA A 29 -4.76 0.32 -17.25
CA ALA A 29 -4.17 -0.99 -17.50
C ALA A 29 -5.23 -1.95 -18.07
N PRO A 30 -5.02 -2.52 -19.27
CA PRO A 30 -5.93 -3.50 -19.87
C PRO A 30 -5.75 -4.91 -19.28
N CYS A 31 -5.04 -5.07 -18.15
CA CYS A 31 -4.80 -6.34 -17.50
C CYS A 31 -5.82 -6.57 -16.39
N ASP A 32 -6.66 -7.60 -16.52
CA ASP A 32 -7.62 -8.01 -15.49
C ASP A 32 -6.92 -8.72 -14.32
N PHE A 33 -6.49 -7.97 -13.29
CA PHE A 33 -5.97 -8.54 -12.05
C PHE A 33 -7.09 -8.89 -11.05
N SER A 34 -8.37 -8.68 -11.40
CA SER A 34 -9.53 -8.94 -10.52
C SER A 34 -9.63 -10.40 -10.05
N GLY A 35 -9.00 -11.36 -10.74
CA GLY A 35 -8.94 -12.77 -10.33
C GLY A 35 -7.83 -13.10 -9.32
N CYS A 36 -6.91 -12.15 -9.04
CA CYS A 36 -5.75 -12.39 -8.18
C CYS A 36 -6.05 -12.22 -6.68
N GLY A 37 -7.30 -11.93 -6.28
CA GLY A 37 -7.71 -11.71 -4.89
C GLY A 37 -7.26 -12.80 -3.90
N PRO A 38 -7.37 -14.12 -4.20
CA PRO A 38 -6.92 -15.17 -3.29
C PRO A 38 -5.40 -15.14 -3.05
N TYR A 39 -4.62 -14.81 -4.07
CA TYR A 39 -3.16 -14.73 -3.97
C TYR A 39 -2.73 -13.55 -3.10
N LEU A 40 -3.45 -12.44 -3.18
CA LEU A 40 -3.23 -11.26 -2.36
C LEU A 40 -3.55 -11.53 -0.88
N LEU A 41 -4.62 -12.27 -0.60
CA LEU A 41 -4.96 -12.72 0.76
C LEU A 41 -3.85 -13.60 1.35
N VAL A 42 -3.31 -14.53 0.56
CA VAL A 42 -2.17 -15.35 0.99
C VAL A 42 -0.94 -14.47 1.28
N LEU A 43 -0.66 -13.49 0.43
CA LEU A 43 0.46 -12.56 0.64
C LEU A 43 0.31 -11.75 1.94
N PHE A 44 -0.91 -11.31 2.24
CA PHE A 44 -1.24 -10.62 3.50
C PHE A 44 -1.06 -11.53 4.73
N LEU A 45 -1.51 -12.79 4.65
CA LEU A 45 -1.30 -13.78 5.71
C LEU A 45 0.17 -14.06 5.99
N VAL A 46 1.03 -13.99 4.96
CA VAL A 46 2.49 -14.13 5.12
C VAL A 46 3.12 -12.93 5.83
N MET A 47 2.51 -11.74 5.74
CA MET A 47 2.99 -10.56 6.47
C MET A 47 2.68 -10.60 7.97
N LEU A 48 1.60 -11.28 8.40
CA LEU A 48 1.24 -11.39 9.83
C LEU A 48 2.34 -12.03 10.72
N PRO A 49 2.94 -13.18 10.38
CA PRO A 49 4.02 -13.75 11.20
C PRO A 49 5.28 -12.87 11.21
N MET A 50 5.56 -12.13 10.13
CA MET A 50 6.66 -11.15 10.12
C MET A 50 6.47 -10.08 11.20
N VAL A 51 5.24 -9.59 11.39
CA VAL A 51 4.92 -8.64 12.47
C VAL A 51 5.18 -9.24 13.85
N ILE A 52 4.75 -10.49 14.07
CA ILE A 52 4.97 -11.18 15.34
C ILE A 52 6.47 -11.32 15.64
N VAL A 53 7.27 -11.70 14.64
CA VAL A 53 8.73 -11.81 14.79
C VAL A 53 9.36 -10.45 15.08
N MET A 54 8.91 -9.38 14.41
CA MET A 54 9.40 -8.02 14.63
C MET A 54 9.16 -7.48 16.04
N ILE A 55 8.11 -7.94 16.74
CA ILE A 55 7.86 -7.58 18.15
C ILE A 55 9.02 -8.03 19.03
N PHE A 56 9.63 -9.19 18.74
CA PHE A 56 10.77 -9.72 19.49
C PHE A 56 12.12 -9.26 18.95
N TYR A 57 12.27 -9.15 17.62
CA TYR A 57 13.53 -8.81 16.95
C TYR A 57 13.34 -7.61 16.03
N ARG A 58 13.59 -6.41 16.55
CA ARG A 58 13.52 -5.17 15.77
C ARG A 58 14.90 -4.77 15.26
N THR A 59 15.22 -5.14 14.03
CA THR A 59 16.45 -4.70 13.34
C THR A 59 16.11 -3.80 12.15
N HIS A 60 17.00 -2.86 11.84
CA HIS A 60 16.84 -1.94 10.70
C HIS A 60 16.63 -2.71 9.38
N LEU A 61 17.40 -3.77 9.14
CA LEU A 61 17.26 -4.60 7.93
C LEU A 61 15.89 -5.29 7.82
N MET A 62 15.38 -5.86 8.92
CA MET A 62 14.03 -6.45 8.90
C MET A 62 12.97 -5.40 8.62
N LEU A 63 13.09 -4.20 9.20
CA LEU A 63 12.16 -3.09 8.95
C LEU A 63 12.16 -2.65 7.49
N CYS A 64 13.34 -2.52 6.88
CA CYS A 64 13.50 -2.26 5.45
C CYS A 64 12.78 -3.30 4.59
N ILE A 65 13.02 -4.59 4.84
CA ILE A 65 12.43 -5.70 4.08
C ILE A 65 10.91 -5.71 4.23
N TYR A 66 10.43 -5.54 5.47
CA TYR A 66 8.99 -5.52 5.77
C TYR A 66 8.29 -4.35 5.08
N CYS A 67 8.84 -3.14 5.15
CA CYS A 67 8.27 -1.97 4.47
C CYS A 67 8.28 -2.17 2.95
N SER A 68 9.35 -2.72 2.38
CA SER A 68 9.47 -2.99 0.95
C SER A 68 8.41 -3.99 0.45
N LEU A 69 8.25 -5.09 1.18
CA LEU A 69 7.22 -6.10 0.89
C LEU A 69 5.82 -5.52 1.09
N GLY A 70 5.60 -4.73 2.14
CA GLY A 70 4.34 -4.05 2.41
C GLY A 70 3.94 -3.12 1.27
N ILE A 71 4.85 -2.27 0.79
CA ILE A 71 4.60 -1.39 -0.37
C ILE A 71 4.16 -2.21 -1.58
N LEU A 72 4.84 -3.33 -1.86
CA LEU A 72 4.49 -4.22 -2.97
C LEU A 72 3.08 -4.79 -2.79
N VAL A 73 2.76 -5.37 -1.63
CA VAL A 73 1.45 -5.98 -1.35
C VAL A 73 0.32 -4.95 -1.48
N TYR A 74 0.45 -3.82 -0.78
CA TYR A 74 -0.58 -2.77 -0.77
C TYR A 74 -0.72 -2.07 -2.13
N SER A 75 0.37 -1.95 -2.91
CA SER A 75 0.29 -1.43 -4.28
C SER A 75 -0.51 -2.35 -5.21
N LEU A 76 -0.37 -3.67 -5.06
CA LEU A 76 -1.11 -4.64 -5.85
C LEU A 76 -2.59 -4.70 -5.43
N ASN A 77 -2.87 -4.65 -4.13
CA ASN A 77 -4.25 -4.58 -3.65
C ASN A 77 -4.96 -3.32 -4.17
N LEU A 78 -4.29 -2.16 -4.14
CA LEU A 78 -4.84 -0.90 -4.65
C LEU A 78 -5.24 -1.01 -6.13
N VAL A 79 -4.41 -1.64 -6.95
CA VAL A 79 -4.72 -1.87 -8.35
C VAL A 79 -5.95 -2.77 -8.50
N VAL A 80 -6.01 -3.86 -7.73
CA VAL A 80 -7.12 -4.81 -7.78
C VAL A 80 -8.44 -4.18 -7.31
N ASP A 81 -8.44 -3.43 -6.21
CA ASP A 81 -9.62 -2.77 -5.67
C ASP A 81 -10.19 -1.73 -6.64
N ILE A 82 -9.32 -0.92 -7.27
CA ILE A 82 -9.73 0.05 -8.31
C ILE A 82 -10.32 -0.67 -9.54
N GLN A 83 -9.77 -1.81 -9.93
CA GLN A 83 -10.29 -2.59 -11.06
C GLN A 83 -11.64 -3.23 -10.73
N MET A 84 -11.83 -3.77 -9.52
CA MET A 84 -13.12 -4.33 -9.09
C MET A 84 -14.23 -3.27 -9.11
N MET A 85 -13.93 -2.05 -8.68
CA MET A 85 -14.87 -0.92 -8.76
C MET A 85 -15.27 -0.55 -10.19
N ASN A 86 -14.36 -0.64 -11.17
CA ASN A 86 -14.67 -0.35 -12.57
C ASN A 86 -15.48 -1.45 -13.27
N HIS A 87 -15.32 -2.71 -12.86
CA HIS A 87 -15.87 -3.85 -13.61
C HIS A 87 -17.30 -4.26 -13.19
N LYS A 88 -17.75 -3.86 -12.00
CA LYS A 88 -19.07 -4.23 -11.46
C LYS A 88 -20.01 -3.03 -11.37
N ASN A 89 -20.72 -2.78 -12.46
CA ASN A 89 -21.65 -1.65 -12.62
C ASN A 89 -23.00 -1.79 -11.85
N GLN A 90 -23.05 -2.55 -10.75
CA GLN A 90 -24.24 -2.81 -9.93
C GLN A 90 -23.93 -2.88 -8.42
N TYR A 91 -23.11 -1.96 -7.92
CA TYR A 91 -22.88 -1.85 -6.48
C TYR A 91 -24.05 -1.15 -5.80
N SER A 92 -24.52 -1.72 -4.69
CA SER A 92 -25.33 -0.99 -3.71
C SER A 92 -24.50 0.17 -3.16
N GLU A 93 -25.14 1.25 -2.71
CA GLU A 93 -24.44 2.40 -2.10
C GLU A 93 -23.52 1.95 -0.95
N GLU A 94 -23.90 0.89 -0.23
CA GLU A 94 -23.14 0.28 0.86
C GLU A 94 -21.82 -0.35 0.38
N ASP A 95 -21.83 -1.06 -0.76
CA ASP A 95 -20.64 -1.72 -1.30
C ASP A 95 -19.63 -0.69 -1.82
N TYR A 96 -20.11 0.42 -2.37
CA TYR A 96 -19.24 1.52 -2.80
C TYR A 96 -18.53 2.18 -1.62
N LEU A 97 -19.24 2.34 -0.49
CA LEU A 97 -18.68 2.89 0.75
C LEU A 97 -17.60 1.97 1.32
N MET A 98 -17.85 0.66 1.34
CA MET A 98 -16.87 -0.34 1.76
C MET A 98 -15.64 -0.39 0.86
N ALA A 99 -15.82 -0.37 -0.47
CA ALA A 99 -14.70 -0.34 -1.42
C ALA A 99 -13.85 0.93 -1.27
N SER A 100 -14.50 2.09 -1.09
CA SER A 100 -13.81 3.36 -0.85
C SER A 100 -13.01 3.34 0.46
N LEU A 101 -13.54 2.70 1.50
CA LEU A 101 -12.85 2.54 2.78
C LEU A 101 -11.62 1.62 2.65
N SER A 102 -11.72 0.52 1.90
CA SER A 102 -10.58 -0.36 1.61
C SER A 102 -9.47 0.37 0.87
N ILE A 103 -9.80 1.06 -0.23
CA ILE A 103 -8.84 1.88 -0.99
C ILE A 103 -8.17 2.93 -0.09
N TYR A 104 -8.94 3.61 0.76
CA TYR A 104 -8.38 4.57 1.71
C TYR A 104 -7.37 3.92 2.66
N ASN A 105 -7.70 2.76 3.21
CA ASN A 105 -6.82 2.03 4.12
C ASN A 105 -5.51 1.62 3.44
N GLU A 106 -5.56 1.21 2.18
CA GLU A 106 -4.39 0.83 1.41
C GLU A 106 -3.47 2.01 1.12
N VAL A 107 -4.04 3.15 0.74
CA VAL A 107 -3.29 4.40 0.53
C VAL A 107 -2.58 4.84 1.81
N VAL A 108 -3.25 4.76 2.96
CA VAL A 108 -2.66 5.12 4.26
C VAL A 108 -1.51 4.17 4.62
N HIS A 109 -1.68 2.86 4.45
CA HIS A 109 -0.60 1.90 4.73
C HIS A 109 0.61 2.12 3.79
N LEU A 110 0.36 2.36 2.51
CA LEU A 110 1.41 2.63 1.53
C LEU A 110 2.20 3.90 1.90
N PHE A 111 1.49 4.95 2.33
CA PHE A 111 2.09 6.17 2.87
C PHE A 111 2.99 5.89 4.07
N LEU A 112 2.49 5.16 5.07
CA LEU A 112 3.24 4.85 6.29
C LEU A 112 4.49 4.00 6.03
N TYR A 113 4.43 3.02 5.13
CA TYR A 113 5.59 2.21 4.78
C TYR A 113 6.67 3.01 4.06
N ILE A 114 6.29 3.89 3.12
CA ILE A 114 7.25 4.76 2.43
C ILE A 114 7.89 5.74 3.42
N LEU A 115 7.08 6.34 4.31
CA LEU A 115 7.58 7.24 5.35
C LEU A 115 8.60 6.53 6.25
N THR A 116 8.29 5.30 6.67
CA THR A 116 9.17 4.50 7.52
C THR A 116 10.47 4.15 6.79
N LEU A 117 10.39 3.81 5.49
CA LEU A 117 11.55 3.46 4.67
C LEU A 117 12.46 4.68 4.41
N ILE A 118 11.89 5.86 4.18
CA ILE A 118 12.65 7.12 4.06
C ILE A 118 13.32 7.46 5.39
N GLY A 119 12.61 7.37 6.52
CA GLY A 119 13.19 7.63 7.84
C GLY A 119 14.36 6.70 8.15
N LEU A 120 14.28 5.45 7.72
CA LEU A 120 15.31 4.44 7.93
C LEU A 120 16.57 4.63 7.05
N LEU A 121 16.43 5.30 5.91
CA LEU A 121 17.54 5.62 5.00
C LEU A 121 18.30 6.89 5.42
N ASP A 122 17.69 7.72 6.27
CA ASP A 122 18.20 9.02 6.72
C ASP A 122 18.92 8.95 8.08
N ASP A 123 18.78 7.82 8.80
CA ASP A 123 19.56 7.45 10.00
C ASP A 123 20.94 6.86 9.62
#